data_AF-A0A7C3LEH3-F1
#
_entry.id   AF-A0A7C3LEH3-F1
#
_cell.length_a   1.000
_cell.length_b   1.000
_cell.length_c   1.000
_cell.angle_alpha   90.00
_cell.angle_beta   90.00
_cell.angle_gamma   90.00
#
_symmetry.space_group_name_H-M   'P 1'
#
loop_
_entity.id
_entity.type
_entity.pdbx_description
1 polymer ?
#
loop_
_entity_poly.entity_id
_entity_poly.type
_entity_poly.pdbx_seq_one_letter_code
_entity_poly.pdbx_strand_id
1 'polypeptide(L)'
;GINDAGMMPFTIMQLLEGKHGETIKQLICRLDLGINDLRVKQIPAPAIPVPDSIPEEKRQALMTLLGSEQEFMSVHTLHTQYDNTGIPAGEEEFDLSSHESEGTQKLLALSGPLIDTLQNGKTLIIDELDARLHPLMTREIISLFNQKVTNPHGAQLVFNTQDTNLLDNTLFRRDQIWFVEKDQQGASHLYSLAEFRVRNDKDYKRGYIQGRYGAIPYLNHIQTVVSGKHGEKA
;
A
#
# COMPACT_ATOMS: atom_id res chain seq x y z
N GLY A 1 -0.30 -3.77 6.84
CA GLY A 1 -1.39 -2.83 7.13
C GLY A 1 -2.67 -3.53 6.74
N ILE A 2 -3.60 -3.69 7.68
CA ILE A 2 -4.66 -4.72 7.60
C ILE A 2 -5.98 -4.19 7.00
N ASN A 3 -6.04 -2.96 6.46
CA ASN A 3 -7.31 -2.49 5.90
C ASN A 3 -7.19 -1.51 4.72
N ASP A 4 -6.72 -2.01 3.57
CA ASP A 4 -6.87 -1.34 2.26
C ASP A 4 -8.34 -1.30 1.79
N ALA A 5 -9.26 -1.94 2.55
CA ALA A 5 -10.65 -2.19 2.17
C ALA A 5 -11.47 -0.92 1.86
N GLY A 6 -11.13 0.22 2.45
CA GLY A 6 -11.79 1.51 2.14
C GLY A 6 -11.25 2.20 0.89
N MET A 7 -10.02 1.90 0.48
CA MET A 7 -9.33 2.63 -0.60
C MET A 7 -9.73 2.11 -1.98
N MET A 8 -9.87 0.78 -2.13
CA MET A 8 -10.25 0.19 -3.41
C MET A 8 -11.65 0.65 -3.88
N PRO A 9 -12.72 0.63 -3.06
CA PRO A 9 -14.02 1.15 -3.48
C PRO A 9 -13.98 2.62 -3.90
N PHE A 10 -13.20 3.46 -3.20
CA PHE A 10 -13.02 4.85 -3.58
C PHE A 10 -12.32 4.98 -4.95
N THR A 11 -11.26 4.21 -5.20
CA THR A 11 -10.58 4.19 -6.49
C THR A 11 -11.51 3.72 -7.61
N ILE A 12 -12.30 2.67 -7.37
CA ILE A 12 -13.29 2.16 -8.34
C ILE A 12 -14.32 3.26 -8.68
N MET A 13 -14.83 3.97 -7.68
CA MET A 13 -15.74 5.11 -7.90
C MET A 13 -15.07 6.20 -8.75
N GLN A 14 -13.79 6.48 -8.50
CA GLN A 14 -13.04 7.46 -9.31
C GLN A 14 -12.81 7.00 -10.76
N LEU A 15 -12.67 5.70 -11.00
CA LEU A 15 -12.53 5.12 -12.34
C LEU A 15 -13.84 5.17 -13.14
N LEU A 16 -15.00 5.04 -12.49
CA LEU A 16 -16.31 5.03 -13.13
C LEU A 16 -16.86 6.44 -13.38
N GLU A 17 -16.85 7.28 -12.34
CA GLU A 17 -17.62 8.52 -12.26
C GLU A 17 -16.74 9.73 -11.91
N GLY A 18 -15.48 9.49 -11.57
CA GLY A 18 -14.59 10.49 -11.02
C GLY A 18 -13.88 11.34 -12.05
N LYS A 19 -13.52 12.56 -11.61
CA LYS A 19 -12.62 13.47 -12.32
C LYS A 19 -11.18 12.93 -12.47
N HIS A 20 -10.83 11.86 -11.75
CA HIS A 20 -9.46 11.35 -11.65
C HIS A 20 -9.22 10.04 -12.43
N GLY A 21 -10.25 9.43 -13.03
CA GLY A 21 -10.16 8.10 -13.65
C GLY A 21 -9.04 7.97 -14.69
N GLU A 22 -8.93 8.93 -15.61
CA GLU A 22 -7.88 8.91 -16.64
C GLU A 22 -6.47 9.04 -16.05
N THR A 23 -6.29 9.88 -15.03
CA THR A 23 -5.00 10.02 -14.33
C THR A 23 -4.63 8.73 -13.59
N ILE A 24 -5.61 8.06 -12.98
CA ILE A 24 -5.41 6.76 -12.32
C ILE A 24 -4.92 5.72 -13.34
N LYS A 25 -5.59 5.60 -14.49
CA LYS A 25 -5.18 4.69 -15.56
C LYS A 25 -3.76 4.95 -16.01
N GLN A 26 -3.44 6.22 -16.32
CA GLN A 26 -2.10 6.60 -16.76
C GLN A 26 -1.02 6.34 -15.72
N LEU A 27 -1.32 6.52 -14.43
CA LEU A 27 -0.39 6.19 -13.35
C LEU A 27 -0.08 4.70 -13.37
N ILE A 28 -1.10 3.84 -13.38
CA ILE A 28 -0.93 2.39 -13.32
C ILE A 28 -0.20 1.85 -14.55
N CYS A 29 -0.56 2.31 -15.75
CA CYS A 29 0.08 1.86 -16.99
C CYS A 29 1.54 2.31 -17.12
N ARG A 30 1.96 3.35 -16.37
CA ARG A 30 3.34 3.83 -16.35
C ARG A 30 4.23 3.15 -15.31
N LEU A 31 3.68 2.35 -14.40
CA LEU A 31 4.42 1.74 -13.29
C LEU A 31 5.17 0.45 -13.65
N ASP A 32 5.45 0.20 -14.94
CA ASP A 32 6.16 -1.01 -15.44
C ASP A 32 5.54 -2.33 -14.94
N LEU A 33 4.20 -2.38 -14.90
CA LEU A 33 3.43 -3.55 -14.44
C LEU A 33 2.98 -4.46 -15.59
N GLY A 34 3.32 -4.13 -16.84
CA GLY A 34 2.81 -4.80 -18.04
C GLY A 34 1.33 -4.52 -18.37
N ILE A 35 0.68 -3.64 -17.60
CA ILE A 35 -0.74 -3.29 -17.76
C ILE A 35 -0.88 -2.16 -18.79
N ASN A 36 -1.68 -2.40 -19.83
CA ASN A 36 -1.98 -1.45 -20.90
C ASN A 36 -3.22 -0.59 -20.61
N ASP A 37 -4.22 -1.16 -19.96
CA ASP A 37 -5.48 -0.48 -19.61
C ASP A 37 -6.18 -1.15 -18.41
N LEU A 38 -7.13 -0.42 -17.83
CA LEU A 38 -8.01 -0.87 -16.75
C LEU A 38 -9.47 -0.76 -17.18
N ARG A 39 -10.24 -1.83 -16.96
CA ARG A 39 -11.69 -1.85 -17.18
C ARG A 39 -12.40 -2.18 -15.91
N VAL A 40 -13.45 -1.42 -15.60
CA VAL A 40 -14.34 -1.73 -14.48
C VAL A 40 -15.60 -2.38 -15.05
N LYS A 41 -15.99 -3.51 -14.48
CA LYS A 41 -17.18 -4.27 -14.88
C LYS A 41 -18.11 -4.45 -13.70
N GLN A 42 -19.41 -4.35 -13.97
CA GLN A 42 -20.44 -4.80 -13.05
C GLN A 42 -20.57 -6.33 -13.19
N ILE A 43 -20.44 -7.03 -12.07
CA ILE A 43 -20.66 -8.47 -11.98
C ILE A 43 -21.89 -8.69 -11.09
N PRO A 44 -22.87 -9.49 -11.53
CA PRO A 44 -24.00 -9.84 -10.68
C PRO A 44 -23.52 -10.59 -9.45
N ALA A 45 -24.16 -10.36 -8.31
CA ALA A 45 -23.84 -11.05 -7.06
C ALA A 45 -23.83 -12.57 -7.28
N PRO A 46 -22.83 -13.29 -6.75
CA PRO A 46 -22.85 -14.75 -6.82
C PRO A 46 -24.12 -15.25 -6.15
N ALA A 47 -24.90 -16.08 -6.85
CA ALA A 47 -26.09 -16.69 -6.30
C ALA A 47 -25.67 -17.64 -5.18
N ILE A 48 -25.75 -17.20 -3.93
CA ILE A 48 -25.54 -18.05 -2.76
C ILE A 48 -26.76 -18.97 -2.67
N PRO A 49 -26.63 -20.29 -2.88
CA PRO A 49 -27.75 -21.19 -2.74
C PRO A 49 -28.13 -21.24 -1.26
N VAL A 50 -29.31 -20.69 -0.91
CA VAL A 50 -29.82 -20.74 0.45
C VAL A 50 -30.45 -22.11 0.69
N PRO A 51 -29.91 -22.96 1.59
CA PRO A 51 -30.46 -24.28 1.84
C PRO A 51 -31.96 -24.25 2.15
N ASP A 52 -32.74 -25.21 1.63
CA ASP A 52 -34.19 -25.31 1.87
C ASP A 52 -34.54 -25.60 3.34
N SER A 53 -33.54 -25.95 4.17
CA SER A 53 -33.70 -26.14 5.61
C SER A 53 -33.89 -24.84 6.40
N ILE A 54 -33.70 -23.68 5.77
CA ILE A 54 -33.89 -22.37 6.40
C ILE A 54 -35.36 -21.95 6.24
N PRO A 55 -36.09 -21.68 7.34
CA PRO A 55 -37.47 -21.17 7.29
C PRO A 55 -37.58 -19.91 6.44
N GLU A 56 -38.67 -19.77 5.69
CA GLU A 56 -38.87 -18.70 4.69
C GLU A 56 -38.64 -17.28 5.26
N GLU A 57 -39.04 -17.06 6.51
CA GLU A 57 -38.87 -15.79 7.23
C GLU A 57 -37.38 -15.44 7.46
N LYS A 58 -36.54 -16.45 7.72
CA LYS A 58 -35.08 -16.28 7.84
C LYS A 58 -34.40 -16.22 6.48
N ARG A 59 -34.94 -16.90 5.46
CA ARG A 59 -34.46 -16.84 4.08
C ARG A 59 -34.57 -15.41 3.53
N GLN A 60 -35.69 -14.74 3.76
CA GLN A 60 -35.86 -13.33 3.39
C GLN A 60 -34.89 -12.41 4.13
N ALA A 61 -34.75 -12.54 5.45
CA ALA A 61 -33.79 -11.75 6.21
C ALA A 61 -32.34 -11.99 5.76
N LEU A 62 -31.97 -13.25 5.44
CA LEU A 62 -30.65 -13.62 4.93
C LEU A 62 -30.41 -13.04 3.53
N MET A 63 -31.38 -13.09 2.61
CA MET A 63 -31.28 -12.47 1.28
C MET A 63 -31.14 -10.95 1.36
N THR A 64 -31.87 -10.30 2.29
CA THR A 64 -31.74 -8.86 2.56
C THR A 64 -30.37 -8.51 3.16
N LEU A 65 -29.84 -9.33 4.08
CA LEU A 65 -28.50 -9.15 4.68
C LEU A 65 -27.36 -9.45 3.71
N LEU A 66 -27.53 -10.45 2.83
CA LEU A 66 -26.56 -10.84 1.81
C LEU A 66 -26.59 -9.93 0.59
N GLY A 67 -27.53 -8.98 0.51
CA GLY A 67 -27.58 -7.98 -0.55
C GLY A 67 -27.67 -8.63 -1.92
N SER A 68 -28.70 -9.46 -2.16
CA SER A 68 -28.91 -10.17 -3.44
C SER A 68 -29.04 -9.29 -4.69
N GLU A 69 -28.96 -7.96 -4.54
CA GLU A 69 -28.93 -6.96 -5.62
C GLU A 69 -27.70 -6.04 -5.59
N GLN A 70 -26.71 -6.30 -4.73
CA GLN A 70 -25.44 -5.55 -4.82
C GLN A 70 -24.67 -6.05 -6.03
N GLU A 71 -24.73 -5.28 -7.12
CA GLU A 71 -23.77 -5.39 -8.22
C GLU A 71 -22.36 -5.20 -7.65
N PHE A 72 -21.50 -6.20 -7.83
CA PHE A 72 -20.11 -6.10 -7.44
C PHE A 72 -19.34 -5.47 -8.59
N MET A 73 -18.54 -4.46 -8.28
CA MET A 73 -17.61 -3.93 -9.26
C MET A 73 -16.34 -4.77 -9.22
N SER A 74 -15.99 -5.39 -10.35
CA SER A 74 -14.66 -5.96 -10.55
C SER A 74 -13.83 -5.04 -11.43
N VAL A 75 -12.54 -4.98 -11.15
CA VAL A 75 -11.57 -4.33 -12.01
C VAL A 75 -10.79 -5.40 -12.75
N HIS A 76 -10.63 -5.18 -14.04
CA HIS A 76 -9.85 -6.02 -14.92
C HIS A 76 -8.69 -5.23 -15.52
N THR A 77 -7.54 -5.88 -15.63
CA THR A 77 -6.33 -5.37 -16.28
C THR A 77 -6.22 -5.95 -17.69
N LEU A 78 -5.76 -5.13 -18.63
CA LEU A 78 -5.47 -5.57 -20.00
C LEU A 78 -3.97 -5.66 -20.22
N HIS A 79 -3.53 -6.78 -20.77
CA HIS A 79 -2.12 -7.07 -21.04
C HIS A 79 -1.92 -7.42 -22.50
N THR A 80 -0.75 -7.10 -23.04
CA THR A 80 -0.37 -7.53 -24.40
C THR A 80 -0.15 -9.04 -24.42
N GLN A 81 -0.88 -9.74 -25.28
CA GLN A 81 -0.62 -11.14 -25.60
C GLN A 81 0.45 -11.22 -26.69
N TYR A 82 1.43 -12.10 -26.50
CA TYR A 82 2.48 -12.37 -27.47
C TYR A 82 2.34 -13.79 -28.03
N ASP A 83 2.58 -13.95 -29.32
CA ASP A 83 2.66 -15.28 -29.93
C ASP A 83 3.98 -16.00 -29.55
N ASN A 84 4.13 -17.23 -30.03
CA ASN A 84 5.33 -18.05 -29.78
C ASN A 84 6.63 -17.47 -30.37
N THR A 85 6.54 -16.39 -31.15
CA THR A 85 7.68 -15.67 -31.74
C THR A 85 7.98 -14.35 -31.04
N GLY A 86 7.18 -13.97 -30.04
CA GLY A 86 7.32 -12.73 -29.28
C GLY A 86 6.71 -11.50 -29.98
N ILE A 87 5.85 -11.70 -30.98
CA ILE A 87 5.14 -10.60 -31.66
C ILE A 87 3.80 -10.35 -30.94
N PRO A 88 3.43 -9.09 -30.66
CA PRO A 88 2.10 -8.76 -30.14
C PRO A 88 1.00 -9.32 -31.04
N ALA A 89 0.17 -10.20 -30.49
CA ALA A 89 -0.88 -10.93 -31.21
C ALA A 89 -2.30 -10.57 -30.75
N GLY A 90 -2.43 -9.88 -29.61
CA GLY A 90 -3.72 -9.45 -29.08
C GLY A 90 -3.60 -8.82 -27.69
N GLU A 91 -4.75 -8.71 -27.03
CA GLU A 91 -4.84 -8.33 -25.62
C GLU A 91 -5.57 -9.43 -24.85
N GLU A 92 -5.09 -9.73 -23.65
CA GLU A 92 -5.70 -10.66 -22.72
C GLU A 92 -6.18 -9.89 -21.49
N GLU A 93 -7.36 -10.24 -20.99
CA GLU A 93 -7.98 -9.58 -19.84
C GLU A 93 -7.89 -10.43 -18.58
N PHE A 94 -7.41 -9.84 -17.49
CA PHE A 94 -7.22 -10.50 -16.21
C PHE A 94 -8.08 -9.84 -15.13
N ASP A 95 -8.81 -10.64 -14.35
CA ASP A 95 -9.41 -10.16 -13.10
C ASP A 95 -8.32 -9.74 -12.10
N LEU A 96 -8.39 -8.49 -11.64
CA LEU A 96 -7.40 -7.92 -10.72
C LEU A 96 -7.33 -8.69 -9.40
N SER A 97 -8.47 -9.14 -8.86
CA SER A 97 -8.50 -9.78 -7.54
C SER A 97 -7.89 -11.17 -7.55
N SER A 98 -8.09 -11.93 -8.63
CA SER A 98 -7.68 -13.34 -8.70
C SER A 98 -6.36 -13.58 -9.44
N HIS A 99 -5.96 -12.71 -10.37
CA HIS A 99 -4.81 -12.96 -11.23
C HIS A 99 -3.64 -11.99 -11.00
N GLU A 100 -3.90 -10.78 -10.50
CA GLU A 100 -2.84 -9.79 -10.29
C GLU A 100 -2.18 -9.93 -8.92
N SER A 101 -0.91 -9.51 -8.85
CA SER A 101 -0.16 -9.56 -7.60
C SER A 101 -0.78 -8.66 -6.51
N GLU A 102 -0.56 -9.02 -5.24
CA GLU A 102 -1.02 -8.18 -4.12
C GLU A 102 -0.44 -6.75 -4.19
N GLY A 103 0.76 -6.59 -4.77
CA GLY A 103 1.39 -5.28 -4.99
C GLY A 103 0.62 -4.45 -6.03
N THR A 104 0.24 -5.05 -7.15
CA THR A 104 -0.61 -4.43 -8.18
C THR A 104 -1.95 -4.00 -7.59
N GLN A 105 -2.59 -4.90 -6.85
CA GLN A 105 -3.87 -4.64 -6.18
C GLN A 105 -3.76 -3.46 -5.21
N LYS A 106 -2.69 -3.41 -4.41
CA LYS A 106 -2.44 -2.31 -3.47
C LYS A 106 -2.16 -0.99 -4.18
N LEU A 107 -1.34 -0.98 -5.23
CA LEU A 107 -1.07 0.23 -6.01
C LEU A 107 -2.34 0.81 -6.60
N LEU A 108 -3.20 -0.06 -7.16
CA LEU A 108 -4.48 0.39 -7.67
C LEU A 108 -5.34 0.95 -6.54
N ALA A 109 -5.48 0.23 -5.42
CA ALA A 109 -6.23 0.72 -4.26
C ALA A 109 -5.77 2.12 -3.82
N LEU A 110 -4.45 2.36 -3.78
CA LEU A 110 -3.83 3.63 -3.39
C LEU A 110 -3.94 4.75 -4.43
N SER A 111 -4.04 4.41 -5.72
CA SER A 111 -3.97 5.39 -6.81
C SER A 111 -5.03 6.49 -6.71
N GLY A 112 -6.29 6.13 -6.40
CA GLY A 112 -7.38 7.08 -6.21
C GLY A 112 -7.10 8.07 -5.08
N PRO A 113 -6.88 7.61 -3.84
CA PRO A 113 -6.55 8.47 -2.71
C PRO A 113 -5.30 9.33 -2.94
N LEU A 114 -4.25 8.80 -3.57
CA LEU A 114 -3.03 9.54 -3.89
C LEU A 114 -3.31 10.73 -4.82
N ILE A 115 -4.01 10.47 -5.93
CA ILE A 115 -4.32 11.50 -6.93
C ILE A 115 -5.28 12.55 -6.37
N ASP A 116 -6.36 12.12 -5.71
CA ASP A 116 -7.31 13.03 -5.06
C ASP A 116 -6.62 13.90 -4.00
N THR A 117 -5.68 13.34 -3.25
CA THR A 117 -4.92 14.08 -2.24
C THR A 117 -4.02 15.15 -2.87
N LEU A 118 -3.21 14.77 -3.87
CA LEU A 118 -2.29 15.67 -4.57
C LEU A 118 -3.04 16.81 -5.29
N GLN A 119 -4.15 16.50 -5.97
CA GLN A 119 -4.89 17.48 -6.76
C GLN A 119 -5.73 18.44 -5.90
N ASN A 120 -6.12 18.05 -4.69
CA ASN A 120 -6.95 18.88 -3.82
C ASN A 120 -6.19 19.42 -2.58
N GLY A 121 -4.88 19.18 -2.47
CA GLY A 121 -4.07 19.69 -1.35
C GLY A 121 -4.43 19.09 0.01
N LYS A 122 -4.87 17.82 0.05
CA LYS A 122 -5.33 17.16 1.28
C LYS A 122 -4.17 16.54 2.07
N THR A 123 -4.47 16.01 3.25
CA THR A 123 -3.57 15.14 4.00
C THR A 123 -4.03 13.69 3.88
N LEU A 124 -3.12 12.82 3.45
CA LEU A 124 -3.32 11.37 3.36
C LEU A 124 -2.48 10.68 4.44
N ILE A 125 -3.12 9.82 5.23
CA ILE A 125 -2.49 9.04 6.28
C ILE A 125 -2.57 7.57 5.88
N ILE A 126 -1.42 6.88 5.81
CA ILE A 126 -1.34 5.47 5.40
C ILE A 126 -0.53 4.70 6.43
N ASP A 127 -1.10 3.59 6.90
CA ASP A 127 -0.40 2.61 7.72
C ASP A 127 0.32 1.59 6.83
N GLU A 128 1.60 1.38 7.10
CA GLU A 128 2.56 0.53 6.38
C GLU A 128 2.50 0.76 4.87
N LEU A 129 2.87 1.97 4.44
CA LEU A 129 2.86 2.34 3.02
C LEU A 129 3.66 1.35 2.16
N ASP A 130 4.80 0.89 2.67
CA ASP A 130 5.71 -0.06 2.05
C ASP A 130 5.19 -1.51 1.98
N ALA A 131 4.17 -1.88 2.77
CA ALA A 131 3.70 -3.27 2.78
C ALA A 131 3.28 -3.71 1.37
N ARG A 132 3.80 -4.84 0.89
CA ARG A 132 3.52 -5.41 -0.45
C ARG A 132 4.00 -4.57 -1.64
N LEU A 133 4.60 -3.41 -1.43
CA LEU A 133 5.17 -2.58 -2.49
C LEU A 133 6.67 -2.78 -2.58
N HIS A 134 7.20 -2.76 -3.81
CA HIS A 134 8.64 -2.69 -4.01
C HIS A 134 9.17 -1.34 -3.49
N PRO A 135 10.33 -1.29 -2.80
CA PRO A 135 10.91 -0.06 -2.24
C PRO A 135 10.97 1.13 -3.22
N LEU A 136 11.31 0.86 -4.49
CA LEU A 136 11.36 1.88 -5.53
C LEU A 136 9.99 2.52 -5.80
N MET A 137 8.90 1.74 -5.78
CA MET A 137 7.55 2.28 -5.99
C MET A 137 7.12 3.18 -4.84
N THR A 138 7.41 2.77 -3.60
CA THR A 138 7.16 3.58 -2.42
C THR A 138 7.94 4.91 -2.48
N ARG A 139 9.21 4.86 -2.90
CA ARG A 139 10.05 6.06 -3.11
C ARG A 139 9.48 7.00 -4.18
N GLU A 140 8.98 6.48 -5.29
CA GLU A 140 8.35 7.29 -6.33
C GLU A 140 7.08 7.97 -5.81
N ILE A 141 6.22 7.22 -5.10
CA ILE A 141 5.01 7.79 -4.47
C ILE A 141 5.38 8.95 -3.54
N ILE A 142 6.37 8.77 -2.66
CA ILE A 142 6.84 9.83 -1.75
C ILE A 142 7.37 11.04 -2.54
N SER A 143 8.09 10.79 -3.63
CA SER A 143 8.67 11.85 -4.47
C SER A 143 7.59 12.73 -5.11
N LEU A 144 6.41 12.17 -5.43
CA LEU A 144 5.26 12.96 -5.91
C LEU A 144 4.83 14.04 -4.89
N PHE A 145 4.90 13.76 -3.59
CA PHE A 145 4.55 14.73 -2.54
C PHE A 145 5.64 15.77 -2.29
N ASN A 146 6.91 15.40 -2.54
CA ASN A 146 8.06 16.27 -2.27
C ASN A 146 8.38 17.25 -3.41
N GLN A 147 7.79 17.10 -4.60
CA GLN A 147 8.05 17.97 -5.74
C GLN A 147 6.91 18.96 -5.98
N LYS A 148 7.23 20.25 -6.17
CA LYS A 148 6.22 21.29 -6.45
C LYS A 148 5.45 21.09 -7.75
N VAL A 149 6.06 20.42 -8.73
CA VAL A 149 5.46 20.16 -10.04
C VAL A 149 4.29 19.18 -9.90
N THR A 150 4.46 18.14 -9.09
CA THR A 150 3.45 17.10 -8.84
C THR A 150 2.56 17.40 -7.63
N ASN A 151 3.03 18.23 -6.69
CA ASN A 151 2.30 18.69 -5.51
C ASN A 151 2.18 20.23 -5.45
N PRO A 152 1.48 20.87 -6.42
CA PRO A 152 1.33 22.32 -6.45
C PRO A 152 0.40 22.85 -5.35
N HIS A 153 -0.47 21.99 -4.80
CA HIS A 153 -1.48 22.36 -3.79
C HIS A 153 -1.03 22.12 -2.35
N GLY A 154 0.21 21.67 -2.12
CA GLY A 154 0.76 21.50 -0.77
C GLY A 154 0.14 20.33 0.01
N ALA A 155 -0.28 19.28 -0.68
CA ALA A 155 -0.77 18.05 -0.09
C ALA A 155 0.28 17.40 0.83
N GLN A 156 -0.19 16.67 1.83
CA GLN A 156 0.66 16.01 2.83
C GLN A 156 0.46 14.51 2.82
N LEU A 157 1.55 13.76 2.94
CA LEU A 157 1.55 12.32 3.13
C LEU A 157 2.18 12.01 4.49
N VAL A 158 1.44 11.33 5.35
CA VAL A 158 1.91 10.85 6.66
C VAL A 158 1.80 9.33 6.66
N PHE A 159 2.90 8.65 6.95
CA PHE A 159 2.93 7.19 6.94
C PHE A 159 3.99 6.65 7.89
N ASN A 160 3.83 5.40 8.29
CA ASN A 160 4.87 4.59 8.90
C ASN A 160 5.36 3.53 7.88
N THR A 161 6.56 3.01 8.12
CA THR A 161 7.23 2.07 7.21
C THR A 161 8.20 1.21 7.99
N GLN A 162 8.42 -0.02 7.53
CA GLN A 162 9.49 -0.89 8.03
C GLN A 162 10.70 -0.87 7.08
N ASP A 163 10.52 -0.39 5.86
CA ASP A 163 11.59 -0.28 4.86
C ASP A 163 12.66 0.78 5.21
N THR A 164 13.80 0.29 5.70
CA THR A 164 14.98 1.13 5.99
C THR A 164 15.60 1.78 4.76
N ASN A 165 15.29 1.35 3.54
CA ASN A 165 15.79 1.99 2.31
C ASN A 165 15.20 3.39 2.10
N LEU A 166 14.10 3.73 2.76
CA LEU A 166 13.51 5.07 2.74
C LEU A 166 14.24 6.06 3.65
N LEU A 167 15.15 5.61 4.53
CA LEU A 167 16.00 6.46 5.36
C LEU A 167 17.13 7.10 4.53
N ASP A 168 16.75 8.06 3.69
CA ASP A 168 17.60 8.69 2.69
C ASP A 168 17.52 10.23 2.81
N ASN A 169 18.68 10.88 2.86
CA ASN A 169 18.82 12.33 2.97
C ASN A 169 18.46 13.09 1.67
N THR A 170 18.35 12.38 0.55
CA THR A 170 17.84 12.92 -0.72
C THR A 170 16.31 12.91 -0.77
N LEU A 171 15.67 12.02 -0.01
CA LEU A 171 14.22 11.86 0.00
C LEU A 171 13.56 12.68 1.13
N PHE A 172 14.20 12.74 2.30
CA PHE A 172 13.65 13.41 3.48
C PHE A 172 14.64 14.37 4.14
N ARG A 173 14.10 15.47 4.65
CA ARG A 173 14.78 16.28 5.66
C ARG A 173 14.70 15.59 7.02
N ARG A 174 15.63 15.95 7.93
CA ARG A 174 15.72 15.35 9.27
C ARG A 174 14.45 15.55 10.12
N ASP A 175 13.75 16.67 9.95
CA ASP A 175 12.50 17.00 10.64
C ASP A 175 11.29 16.18 10.14
N GLN A 176 11.43 15.53 8.98
CA GLN A 176 10.38 14.68 8.39
C GLN A 176 10.53 13.20 8.79
N ILE A 177 11.66 12.82 9.39
CA ILE A 177 11.91 11.45 9.86
C ILE A 177 11.68 11.39 11.36
N TRP A 178 10.81 10.46 11.76
CA TRP A 178 10.43 10.21 13.13
C TRP A 178 10.59 8.73 13.45
N PHE A 179 11.11 8.43 14.64
CA PHE A 179 11.32 7.08 15.12
C PHE A 179 10.36 6.80 16.28
N VAL A 180 9.87 5.57 16.34
CA VAL A 180 9.08 5.06 17.47
C VAL A 180 9.89 3.96 18.14
N GLU A 181 10.12 4.07 19.44
CA GLU A 181 10.76 3.04 20.26
C GLU A 181 9.87 2.69 21.45
N LYS A 182 9.88 1.42 21.87
CA LYS A 182 9.23 1.01 23.13
C LYS A 182 10.28 0.87 24.22
N ASP A 183 10.01 1.48 25.37
CA ASP A 183 10.86 1.30 26.55
C ASP A 183 10.63 -0.07 27.22
N GLN A 184 11.40 -0.35 28.26
CA GLN A 184 11.32 -1.61 29.02
C GLN A 184 9.97 -1.81 29.74
N GLN A 185 9.19 -0.73 29.94
CA GLN A 185 7.85 -0.78 30.51
C GLN A 185 6.77 -0.94 29.42
N GLY A 186 7.17 -0.99 28.15
CA GLY A 186 6.28 -1.12 27.00
C GLY A 186 5.67 0.19 26.52
N ALA A 187 6.07 1.34 27.08
CA ALA A 187 5.58 2.65 26.63
C ALA A 187 6.30 3.08 25.35
N SER A 188 5.54 3.62 24.39
CA SER A 188 6.07 4.11 23.13
C SER A 188 6.56 5.56 23.25
N HIS A 189 7.77 5.81 22.79
CA HIS A 189 8.39 7.13 22.69
C HIS A 189 8.57 7.49 21.21
N LEU A 190 8.21 8.72 20.85
CA LEU A 190 8.27 9.25 19.49
C LEU A 190 9.24 10.45 19.48
N TYR A 191 10.23 10.43 18.61
CA TYR A 191 11.26 11.48 18.51
C TYR A 191 11.77 11.64 17.08
N SER A 192 12.25 12.83 16.73
CA SER A 192 12.69 13.16 15.37
C SER A 192 14.18 12.90 15.16
N LEU A 193 14.58 12.56 13.92
CA LEU A 193 15.99 12.56 13.53
C LEU A 193 16.65 13.94 13.70
N ALA A 194 15.86 15.03 13.64
CA ALA A 194 16.35 16.39 13.85
C ALA A 194 16.93 16.63 15.26
N GLU A 195 16.52 15.84 16.25
CA GLU A 195 17.02 15.92 17.64
C GLU A 195 18.46 15.39 17.76
N PHE A 196 18.92 14.61 16.78
CA PHE A 196 20.30 14.13 16.73
C PHE A 196 21.20 15.12 15.98
N ARG A 197 22.45 15.26 16.47
CA ARG A 197 23.52 16.05 15.82
C ARG A 197 24.10 15.35 14.59
N VAL A 198 23.25 15.00 13.64
CA VAL A 198 23.62 14.37 12.36
C VAL A 198 23.73 15.46 11.29
N ARG A 199 24.88 15.57 10.63
CA ARG A 199 25.03 16.45 9.47
C ARG A 199 24.21 15.89 8.30
N ASN A 200 23.61 16.76 7.49
CA ASN A 200 22.75 16.40 6.35
C ASN A 200 23.47 15.58 5.25
N ASP A 201 24.80 15.51 5.28
CA ASP A 201 25.65 14.77 4.31
C ASP A 201 25.92 13.32 4.71
N LYS A 202 25.39 12.85 5.84
CA LYS A 202 25.59 11.47 6.32
C LYS A 202 24.45 10.55 5.89
N ASP A 203 24.83 9.30 5.61
CA ASP A 203 23.92 8.18 5.34
C ASP A 203 23.05 7.88 6.59
N TYR A 204 21.76 8.24 6.50
CA TYR A 204 20.80 8.05 7.59
C TYR A 204 20.55 6.56 7.84
N LYS A 205 20.33 5.76 6.79
CA LYS A 205 20.17 4.30 6.89
C LYS A 205 21.32 3.65 7.65
N ARG A 206 22.57 3.97 7.31
CA ARG A 206 23.75 3.42 8.01
C ARG A 206 23.76 3.78 9.49
N GLY A 207 23.37 5.02 9.84
CA GLY A 207 23.26 5.44 11.24
C GLY A 207 22.21 4.64 12.02
N TYR A 208 21.06 4.38 11.39
CA TYR A 208 19.99 3.57 11.96
C TYR A 208 20.41 2.12 12.18
N ILE A 209 20.99 1.46 11.17
CA ILE A 209 21.46 0.06 11.27
C ILE A 209 22.53 -0.10 12.36
N GLN A 210 23.34 0.92 12.61
CA GLN A 210 24.34 0.94 13.69
C GLN A 210 23.74 1.22 15.08
N GLY A 211 22.42 1.41 15.20
CA GLY A 211 21.71 1.68 16.45
C GLY A 211 21.88 3.11 16.98
N ARG A 212 22.41 4.05 16.17
CA ARG A 212 22.68 5.42 16.64
C ARG A 212 21.43 6.21 16.98
N TYR A 213 20.30 5.84 16.38
CA TYR A 213 19.03 6.54 16.53
C TYR A 213 18.03 5.75 17.36
N GLY A 214 18.43 4.67 18.03
CA GLY A 214 17.50 3.78 18.73
C GLY A 214 16.54 3.09 17.76
N ALA A 215 15.34 2.78 18.23
CA ALA A 215 14.26 2.16 17.45
C ALA A 215 14.64 0.87 16.69
N ILE A 216 15.73 0.21 17.09
CA ILE A 216 16.15 -1.08 16.55
C ILE A 216 15.66 -2.22 17.45
N PRO A 217 15.23 -3.38 16.88
CA PRO A 217 14.77 -4.50 17.68
C PRO A 217 15.86 -5.05 18.61
N TYR A 218 15.54 -5.22 19.90
CA TYR A 218 16.39 -5.91 20.86
C TYR A 218 16.25 -7.44 20.70
N LEU A 219 17.18 -8.05 19.97
CA LEU A 219 17.21 -9.49 19.75
C LEU A 219 18.08 -10.18 20.82
N ASN A 220 17.49 -10.46 21.99
CA ASN A 220 18.22 -11.10 23.09
C ASN A 220 18.43 -12.60 22.83
N HIS A 221 19.68 -13.00 22.59
CA HIS A 221 20.15 -14.39 22.69
C HIS A 221 19.28 -15.46 21.99
N ILE A 222 18.68 -15.12 20.84
CA ILE A 222 17.86 -16.06 20.05
C ILE A 222 18.66 -17.34 19.74
N GLN A 223 19.96 -17.20 19.48
CA GLN A 223 20.85 -18.33 19.23
C GLN A 223 20.93 -19.29 20.42
N THR A 224 20.88 -18.79 21.65
CA THR A 224 20.93 -19.56 22.90
C THR A 224 19.66 -20.40 23.09
N VAL A 225 18.51 -19.86 22.67
CA VAL A 225 17.23 -20.59 22.65
C VAL A 225 17.28 -21.75 21.64
N VAL A 226 17.80 -21.50 20.44
CA VAL A 226 17.87 -22.52 19.37
C VAL A 226 18.95 -23.58 19.64
N SER A 227 20.08 -23.19 20.23
CA SER A 227 21.21 -24.10 20.47
C SER A 227 21.11 -24.89 21.79
N GLY A 228 20.05 -24.69 22.59
CA GLY A 228 19.77 -25.44 23.82
C GLY A 228 20.77 -25.22 24.96
N LYS A 229 21.87 -24.48 24.74
CA LYS A 229 22.83 -24.13 25.77
C LYS A 229 22.27 -22.97 26.58
N HIS A 230 21.65 -23.26 27.72
CA HIS A 230 21.36 -22.22 28.71
C HIS A 230 22.69 -21.61 29.14
N GLY A 231 22.96 -20.38 28.71
CA GLY A 231 24.16 -19.65 29.11
C GLY A 231 24.13 -19.43 30.61
N GLU A 232 25.11 -20.00 31.32
CA GLU A 232 25.47 -19.54 32.66
C GLU A 232 25.77 -18.04 32.59
N LYS A 233 25.17 -17.30 33.52
CA LYS A 233 25.37 -15.86 33.70
C LYS A 233 26.86 -15.59 33.97
N ALA A 234 27.44 -14.67 33.19
CA ALA A 234 28.66 -13.96 33.55
C ALA A 234 28.30 -12.52 33.93
#